data_AF-A0A8T4LXN2-F1
#
_entry.id   AF-A0A8T4LXN2-F1
#
_cell.length_a   1.000
_cell.length_b   1.000
_cell.length_c   1.000
_cell.angle_alpha   90.00
_cell.angle_beta   90.00
_cell.angle_gamma   90.00
#
_symmetry.space_group_name_H-M   'P 1'
#
loop_
_entity.id
_entity.type
_entity.pdbx_description
1 polymer ?
#
loop_
_entity_poly.entity_id
_entity_poly.type
_entity_poly.pdbx_seq_one_letter_code
_entity_poly.pdbx_strand_id
1 'polypeptide(L)'
;MTIEESLKKGLITKIVETEIQRYTNFFTNSYKENLEHCKFNIEKFPRWSIISGYYAMHDLTKLFLAKKFQIKIDAKVHKRAIKIMEEITKDKELLNLLKIGYEEFTKMAADLEEAKDKKLSIIQVLNS
;
A
#
# COMPACT_ATOMS: atom_id res chain seq x y z
N MET A 1 -10.31 -16.96 8.94
CA MET A 1 -11.16 -15.99 9.66
C MET A 1 -11.89 -15.20 8.61
N THR A 2 -13.21 -15.32 8.54
CA THR A 2 -14.03 -14.80 7.43
C THR A 2 -14.39 -13.32 7.62
N ILE A 3 -14.93 -12.69 6.57
CA ILE A 3 -15.47 -11.32 6.64
C ILE A 3 -16.63 -11.25 7.64
N GLU A 4 -17.53 -12.24 7.66
CA GLU A 4 -18.63 -12.29 8.62
C GLU A 4 -18.15 -12.44 10.08
N GLU A 5 -17.18 -13.31 10.33
CA GLU A 5 -16.56 -13.43 11.66
C GLU A 5 -15.87 -12.12 12.07
N SER A 6 -15.37 -11.36 11.11
CA SER A 6 -14.72 -10.07 11.34
C SER A 6 -15.70 -8.98 11.71
N LEU A 7 -16.85 -8.94 11.04
CA LEU A 7 -17.96 -8.03 11.34
C LEU A 7 -18.56 -8.35 12.71
N LYS A 8 -18.84 -9.63 13.00
CA LYS A 8 -19.38 -10.07 14.31
C LYS A 8 -18.48 -9.71 15.49
N LYS A 9 -17.15 -9.71 15.28
CA LYS A 9 -16.16 -9.35 16.31
C LYS A 9 -15.87 -7.84 16.40
N GLY A 10 -16.52 -7.00 15.59
CA GLY A 10 -16.29 -5.55 15.57
C GLY A 10 -14.89 -5.14 15.09
N LEU A 11 -14.21 -6.00 14.33
CA LEU A 11 -12.83 -5.78 13.88
C LEU A 11 -12.77 -5.05 12.52
N ILE A 12 -13.88 -5.09 11.80
CA ILE A 12 -14.19 -4.30 10.62
C ILE A 12 -15.66 -3.88 10.75
N THR A 13 -16.05 -2.79 10.11
CA THR A 13 -17.45 -2.34 10.10
C THR A 13 -17.89 -2.02 8.68
N LYS A 14 -19.20 -2.08 8.45
CA LYS A 14 -19.81 -1.58 7.22
C LYS A 14 -19.74 -0.06 7.20
N ILE A 15 -19.34 0.51 6.07
CA ILE A 15 -19.41 1.95 5.84
C ILE A 15 -20.85 2.27 5.48
N VAL A 16 -21.45 3.22 6.20
CA VAL A 16 -22.78 3.75 5.85
C VAL A 16 -22.71 4.52 4.54
N GLU A 17 -23.78 4.47 3.75
CA GLU A 17 -23.83 5.05 2.41
C GLU A 17 -23.48 6.54 2.38
N THR A 18 -23.88 7.30 3.41
CA THR A 18 -23.57 8.73 3.54
C THR A 18 -22.09 9.01 3.80
N GLU A 19 -21.33 8.04 4.31
CA GLU A 19 -19.90 8.18 4.63
C GLU A 19 -18.99 7.65 3.52
N ILE A 20 -19.50 6.83 2.60
CA ILE A 20 -18.68 6.10 1.62
C ILE A 20 -17.88 7.06 0.73
N GLN A 21 -18.48 8.17 0.30
CA GLN A 21 -17.82 9.12 -0.58
C GLN A 21 -16.71 9.88 0.15
N ARG A 22 -16.96 10.29 1.40
CA ARG A 22 -15.93 10.95 2.23
C ARG A 22 -14.75 10.02 2.49
N TYR A 23 -15.05 8.77 2.85
CA TYR A 23 -14.04 7.75 3.14
C TYR A 23 -13.18 7.43 1.91
N THR A 24 -13.83 7.22 0.75
CA THR A 24 -13.12 6.91 -0.49
C THR A 24 -12.31 8.10 -1.02
N ASN A 25 -12.81 9.34 -0.89
CA ASN A 25 -12.05 10.53 -1.25
C ASN A 25 -10.80 10.70 -0.38
N PHE A 26 -10.94 10.51 0.94
CA PHE A 26 -9.80 10.56 1.87
C PHE A 26 -8.69 9.59 1.47
N PHE A 27 -9.01 8.30 1.30
CA PHE A 27 -7.98 7.32 0.95
C PHE A 27 -7.46 7.49 -0.47
N THR A 28 -8.27 8.02 -1.40
CA THR A 28 -7.81 8.37 -2.75
C THR A 28 -6.72 9.43 -2.73
N ASN A 29 -6.85 10.44 -1.87
CA ASN A 29 -5.85 11.49 -1.75
C ASN A 29 -4.65 10.99 -0.93
N SER A 30 -4.90 10.34 0.21
CA SER A 30 -3.87 9.84 1.13
C SER A 30 -2.88 8.87 0.45
N TYR A 31 -3.36 7.92 -0.36
CA TYR A 31 -2.43 7.00 -1.03
C TYR A 31 -1.54 7.72 -2.06
N LYS A 32 -2.08 8.73 -2.76
CA LYS A 32 -1.34 9.51 -3.77
C LYS A 32 -0.29 10.37 -3.11
N GLU A 33 -0.66 11.08 -2.04
CA GLU A 33 0.26 11.90 -1.25
C GLU A 33 1.39 11.04 -0.66
N ASN A 34 1.06 9.86 -0.11
CA ASN A 34 2.07 8.92 0.39
C ASN A 34 2.99 8.40 -0.73
N LEU A 35 2.46 8.17 -1.94
CA LEU A 35 3.27 7.75 -3.08
C LEU A 35 4.19 8.87 -3.58
N GLU A 36 3.72 10.12 -3.61
CA GLU A 36 4.54 11.29 -3.95
C GLU A 36 5.62 11.52 -2.90
N HIS A 37 5.29 11.44 -1.61
CA HIS A 37 6.24 11.51 -0.51
C HIS A 37 7.28 10.37 -0.59
N CYS A 38 6.85 9.15 -0.96
CA CYS A 38 7.73 8.02 -1.20
C CYS A 38 8.78 8.35 -2.29
N LYS A 39 8.32 8.84 -3.45
CA LYS A 39 9.20 9.22 -4.57
C LYS A 39 10.14 10.37 -4.21
N PHE A 40 9.65 11.39 -3.51
CA PHE A 40 10.45 12.54 -3.12
C PHE A 40 11.60 12.17 -2.18
N ASN A 41 11.36 11.22 -1.27
CA ASN A 41 12.35 10.82 -0.26
C ASN A 41 13.32 9.74 -0.75
N ILE A 42 13.16 9.23 -1.96
CA ILE A 42 13.84 8.01 -2.40
C ILE A 42 15.37 8.15 -2.39
N GLU A 43 15.89 9.33 -2.75
CA GLU A 43 17.32 9.60 -2.82
C GLU A 43 17.91 10.20 -1.53
N LYS A 44 17.17 11.10 -0.89
CA LYS A 44 17.66 11.87 0.27
C LYS A 44 17.41 11.14 1.59
N PHE A 45 16.30 10.41 1.68
CA PHE A 45 15.81 9.80 2.90
C PHE A 45 15.21 8.40 2.62
N PRO A 46 16.00 7.41 2.17
CA PRO A 46 15.48 6.14 1.66
C PRO A 46 14.63 5.37 2.68
N ARG A 47 14.95 5.45 3.97
CA ARG A 47 14.14 4.85 5.04
C ARG A 47 12.72 5.43 5.07
N TRP A 48 12.58 6.75 4.90
CA TRP A 48 11.30 7.43 4.87
C TRP A 48 10.52 7.09 3.58
N SER A 49 11.23 6.89 2.46
CA SER A 49 10.62 6.38 1.23
C SER A 49 9.94 5.03 1.41
N ILE A 50 10.62 4.06 2.04
CA ILE A 50 10.04 2.73 2.34
C ILE A 50 8.80 2.84 3.23
N ILE A 51 8.86 3.66 4.28
CA ILE A 51 7.73 3.88 5.19
C ILE A 51 6.53 4.44 4.43
N SER A 52 6.73 5.44 3.57
CA SER A 52 5.66 6.04 2.79
C SER A 52 5.10 5.12 1.72
N GLY A 53 5.95 4.32 1.07
CA GLY A 53 5.50 3.27 0.15
C GLY A 53 4.57 2.26 0.84
N TYR A 54 4.91 1.86 2.07
CA TYR A 54 4.06 0.99 2.88
C TYR A 54 2.69 1.63 3.20
N TYR A 55 2.66 2.90 3.60
CA TYR A 55 1.40 3.60 3.87
C TYR A 55 0.57 3.82 2.61
N ALA A 56 1.20 4.08 1.46
CA ALA A 56 0.51 4.16 0.17
C ALA A 56 -0.19 2.85 -0.17
N MET A 57 0.50 1.70 -0.04
CA MET A 57 -0.11 0.38 -0.24
C MET A 57 -1.26 0.12 0.75
N HIS A 58 -1.08 0.50 2.01
CA HIS A 58 -2.07 0.29 3.05
C HIS A 58 -3.36 1.09 2.80
N ASP A 59 -3.22 2.35 2.41
CA ASP A 59 -4.36 3.23 2.10
C ASP A 59 -5.05 2.83 0.81
N LEU A 60 -4.30 2.42 -0.22
CA LEU A 60 -4.87 1.84 -1.43
C LEU A 60 -5.68 0.58 -1.14
N THR A 61 -5.20 -0.27 -0.22
CA THR A 61 -5.92 -1.47 0.22
C THR A 61 -7.24 -1.11 0.89
N LYS A 62 -7.27 -0.11 1.79
CA LYS A 62 -8.51 0.36 2.41
C LYS A 62 -9.47 0.97 1.38
N LEU A 63 -8.95 1.73 0.42
CA LEU A 63 -9.74 2.29 -0.67
C LEU A 63 -10.42 1.20 -1.48
N PHE A 64 -9.69 0.13 -1.82
CA PHE A 64 -10.23 -1.03 -2.51
C PHE A 64 -11.35 -1.69 -1.71
N LEU A 65 -11.12 -1.96 -0.42
CA LEU A 65 -12.11 -2.58 0.45
C LEU A 65 -13.38 -1.73 0.61
N ALA A 66 -13.22 -0.42 0.73
CA ALA A 66 -14.34 0.52 0.77
C ALA A 66 -15.14 0.48 -0.54
N LYS A 67 -14.47 0.62 -1.71
CA LYS A 67 -15.14 0.68 -3.01
C LYS A 67 -15.84 -0.63 -3.39
N LYS A 68 -15.25 -1.78 -3.07
CA LYS A 68 -15.76 -3.09 -3.50
C LYS A 68 -16.70 -3.75 -2.50
N PHE A 69 -16.44 -3.59 -1.21
CA PHE A 69 -17.18 -4.32 -0.17
C PHE A 69 -17.94 -3.41 0.80
N GLN A 70 -17.73 -2.09 0.72
CA GLN A 70 -18.26 -1.09 1.65
C GLN A 70 -17.86 -1.39 3.10
N ILE A 71 -16.60 -1.77 3.30
CA ILE A 71 -16.05 -2.14 4.61
C ILE A 71 -14.94 -1.15 4.99
N LYS A 72 -14.96 -0.68 6.24
CA LYS A 72 -13.83 0.02 6.89
C LYS A 72 -13.16 -0.87 7.92
N ILE A 73 -11.85 -0.66 8.10
CA ILE A 73 -11.05 -1.36 9.09
C ILE A 73 -10.74 -0.41 10.25
N ASP A 74 -11.29 -0.71 11.42
CA ASP A 74 -11.24 0.19 12.58
C ASP A 74 -10.11 -0.14 13.58
N ALA A 75 -9.56 -1.37 13.56
CA ALA A 75 -8.55 -1.79 14.53
C ALA A 75 -7.48 -2.74 13.94
N LYS A 76 -6.26 -2.68 14.49
CA LYS A 76 -5.10 -3.50 14.06
C LYS A 76 -4.94 -3.49 12.53
N VAL A 77 -5.02 -2.28 11.98
CA VAL A 77 -5.40 -1.99 10.59
C VAL A 77 -4.50 -2.68 9.56
N HIS A 78 -3.21 -2.83 9.86
CA HIS A 78 -2.23 -3.49 9.00
C HIS A 78 -2.43 -5.01 8.94
N LYS A 79 -2.36 -5.69 10.10
CA LYS A 79 -2.58 -7.14 10.20
C LYS A 79 -3.98 -7.54 9.73
N ARG A 80 -4.96 -6.64 9.91
CA ARG A 80 -6.34 -6.89 9.50
C ARG A 80 -6.56 -6.74 8.00
N ALA A 81 -5.98 -5.71 7.39
CA ALA A 81 -5.99 -5.56 5.94
C ALA A 81 -5.37 -6.78 5.26
N ILE A 82 -4.21 -7.25 5.73
CA ILE A 82 -3.55 -8.45 5.17
C ILE A 82 -4.45 -9.69 5.26
N LYS A 83 -5.05 -9.99 6.42
CA LYS A 83 -5.94 -11.16 6.58
C LYS A 83 -7.21 -11.10 5.74
N ILE A 84 -7.77 -9.91 5.55
CA ILE A 84 -8.95 -9.71 4.68
C ILE A 84 -8.52 -9.92 3.22
N MET A 85 -7.37 -9.38 2.83
CA MET A 85 -6.81 -9.58 1.50
C MET A 85 -6.50 -11.04 1.23
N GLU A 86 -5.92 -11.80 2.16
CA GLU A 86 -5.70 -13.26 2.04
C GLU A 86 -6.99 -14.03 1.71
N GLU A 87 -8.10 -13.69 2.38
CA GLU A 87 -9.40 -14.30 2.12
C GLU A 87 -9.97 -13.90 0.76
N ILE A 88 -9.81 -12.64 0.36
CA ILE A 88 -10.28 -12.13 -0.94
C ILE A 88 -9.40 -12.65 -2.08
N THR A 89 -8.09 -12.85 -1.89
CA THR A 89 -7.16 -13.37 -2.92
C THR A 89 -7.38 -14.81 -3.33
N LYS A 90 -8.35 -15.52 -2.72
CA LYS A 90 -8.93 -16.72 -3.33
C LYS A 90 -9.59 -16.42 -4.69
N ASP A 91 -9.93 -15.15 -4.92
CA ASP A 91 -10.30 -14.59 -6.21
C ASP A 91 -9.05 -14.33 -7.09
N LYS A 92 -8.99 -15.03 -8.22
CA LYS A 92 -7.84 -15.05 -9.13
C LYS A 92 -7.57 -13.68 -9.78
N GLU A 93 -8.60 -12.84 -9.93
CA GLU A 93 -8.49 -11.55 -10.62
C GLU A 93 -7.79 -10.51 -9.73
N LEU A 94 -8.13 -10.51 -8.43
CA LEU A 94 -7.48 -9.64 -7.46
C LEU A 94 -6.05 -10.06 -7.14
N LEU A 95 -5.80 -11.37 -7.08
CA LEU A 95 -4.45 -11.92 -6.96
C LEU A 95 -3.57 -11.43 -8.11
N ASN A 96 -4.13 -11.29 -9.32
CA ASN A 96 -3.40 -10.78 -10.47
C ASN A 96 -3.03 -9.30 -10.32
N LEU A 97 -3.96 -8.47 -9.84
CA LEU A 97 -3.70 -7.04 -9.58
C LEU A 97 -2.64 -6.81 -8.49
N LEU A 98 -2.63 -7.65 -7.44
CA LEU A 98 -1.60 -7.60 -6.40
C LEU A 98 -0.23 -8.05 -6.91
N LYS A 99 -0.20 -9.06 -7.79
CA LYS A 99 1.04 -9.49 -8.45
C LYS A 99 1.62 -8.39 -9.32
N ILE A 100 0.79 -7.71 -10.11
CA ILE A 100 1.20 -6.57 -10.93
C ILE A 100 1.76 -5.46 -10.04
N GLY A 101 1.05 -5.08 -8.97
CA GLY A 101 1.53 -4.05 -8.05
C GLY A 101 2.83 -4.43 -7.32
N TYR A 102 3.00 -5.71 -6.98
CA TYR A 102 4.25 -6.21 -6.40
C TYR A 102 5.40 -6.23 -7.42
N GLU A 103 5.15 -6.62 -8.66
CA GLU A 103 6.14 -6.57 -9.75
C GLU A 103 6.60 -5.14 -10.02
N GLU A 104 5.68 -4.18 -10.08
CA GLU A 104 6.00 -2.76 -10.21
C GLU A 104 6.83 -2.27 -9.02
N PHE A 105 6.48 -2.65 -7.80
CA PHE A 105 7.26 -2.34 -6.60
C PHE A 105 8.68 -2.93 -6.67
N THR A 106 8.83 -4.20 -7.06
CA THR A 106 10.16 -4.84 -7.16
C THR A 106 11.01 -4.23 -8.26
N LYS A 107 10.42 -3.83 -9.40
CA LYS A 107 11.15 -3.06 -10.42
C LYS A 107 11.67 -1.75 -9.86
N MET A 108 10.81 -0.98 -9.19
CA MET A 108 11.23 0.28 -8.56
C MET A 108 12.32 0.07 -7.50
N ALA A 109 12.27 -1.02 -6.74
CA ALA A 109 13.30 -1.35 -5.76
C ALA A 109 14.64 -1.72 -6.41
N ALA A 110 14.61 -2.49 -7.50
CA ALA A 110 15.79 -2.89 -8.27
C ALA A 110 16.44 -1.69 -8.97
N ASP A 111 15.65 -0.82 -9.59
CA ASP A 111 16.11 0.44 -10.19
C ASP A 111 16.85 1.31 -9.14
N LEU A 112 16.37 1.26 -7.88
CA LEU A 112 16.99 1.99 -6.78
C LEU A 112 18.32 1.40 -6.32
N GLU A 113 18.43 0.07 -6.33
CA GLU A 113 19.66 -0.64 -5.99
C GLU A 113 20.74 -0.39 -7.05
N GLU A 114 20.35 -0.44 -8.32
CA GLU A 114 21.23 -0.12 -9.45
C GLU A 114 21.69 1.36 -9.43
N ALA A 115 20.80 2.28 -9.04
CA ALA A 115 21.15 3.69 -8.84
C ALA A 115 22.14 3.91 -7.68
N LYS A 116 22.08 3.10 -6.62
CA LYS A 116 23.06 3.15 -5.51
C LYS A 116 24.44 2.66 -5.96
N ASP A 117 24.49 1.58 -6.73
CA ASP A 117 25.74 1.02 -7.23
C ASP A 117 26.46 1.96 -8.21
N LYS A 118 25.72 2.60 -9.12
CA LYS A 118 26.27 3.65 -10.00
C LYS A 118 26.82 4.85 -9.22
N LYS A 119 26.17 5.23 -8.12
CA LYS A 119 26.63 6.34 -7.28
C LYS A 119 27.94 6.01 -6.57
N LEU A 120 28.11 4.76 -6.12
CA LEU A 120 29.34 4.24 -5.54
C LEU A 120 30.50 4.19 -6.56
N SER A 121 30.24 3.75 -7.80
CA SER A 121 31.27 3.70 -8.85
C SER A 121 31.75 5.09 -9.27
N ILE A 122 30.85 6.08 -9.34
CA ILE A 122 31.22 7.46 -9.67
C ILE A 122 32.08 8.09 -8.57
N ILE A 123 31.76 7.83 -7.30
CA ILE A 123 32.55 8.32 -6.16
C ILE A 123 33.96 7.71 -6.15
N GLN A 124 34.13 6.45 -6.54
CA GLN A 124 35.45 5.82 -6.62
C GLN A 124 36.31 6.43 -7.74
N VAL A 125 35.73 6.72 -8.91
CA VAL A 125 36.43 7.34 -10.05
C VAL A 125 36.83 8.79 -9.76
N LEU A 126 36.05 9.53 -8.96
CA LEU A 126 36.38 10.91 -8.60
C LEU A 126 37.45 11.03 -7.48
N ASN A 127 37.76 9.93 -6.79
CA ASN A 127 38.74 9.88 -5.71
C ASN A 127 40.04 9.13 -6.10
N SER A 128 40.19 8.78 -7.38
CA SER A 128 41.37 8.18 -8.01
C SER A 128 42.00 9.15 -9.00
#